data_AF-A0A433V4J6-F1
#
_entry.id   AF-A0A433V4J6-F1
#
_cell.length_a   1.000
_cell.length_b   1.000
_cell.length_c   1.000
_cell.angle_alpha   90.00
_cell.angle_beta   90.00
_cell.angle_gamma   90.00
#
_symmetry.space_group_name_H-M   'P 1'
#
loop_
_entity.id
_entity.type
_entity.pdbx_description
1 polymer ?
#
loop_
_entity_poly.entity_id
_entity_poly.type
_entity_poly.pdbx_seq_one_letter_code
_entity_poly.pdbx_strand_id
1 'polypeptide(L)'
;MNPVWDIAYDKALQAVSKSIYCHELEEGISVADAVAYDVAAAAVEIVTGSSDTFFTNLIEWYRLGHWPCGWDGQYPEGKLIVY
;
A
#
# COMPACT_ATOMS: atom_id res chain seq x y z
N MET A 1 -16.95 -18.62 0.21
CA MET A 1 -16.20 -17.35 0.22
C MET A 1 -17.16 -16.22 -0.14
N ASN A 2 -17.04 -15.06 0.50
CA ASN A 2 -17.96 -13.94 0.26
C ASN A 2 -17.53 -13.20 -1.03
N PRO A 3 -18.40 -13.08 -2.04
CA PRO A 3 -18.07 -12.59 -3.38
C PRO A 3 -17.63 -11.11 -3.41
N VAL A 4 -17.85 -10.35 -2.33
CA VAL A 4 -17.37 -8.97 -2.21
C VAL A 4 -15.85 -8.93 -2.03
N TRP A 5 -15.27 -9.92 -1.35
CA TRP A 5 -13.81 -10.00 -1.16
C TRP A 5 -13.09 -10.29 -2.47
N ASP A 6 -13.64 -11.17 -3.31
CA ASP A 6 -13.07 -11.50 -4.61
C ASP A 6 -13.07 -10.27 -5.54
N ILE A 7 -14.14 -9.47 -5.53
CA ILE A 7 -14.21 -8.24 -6.33
C ILE A 7 -13.23 -7.18 -5.84
N ALA A 8 -13.10 -7.01 -4.52
CA ALA A 8 -12.16 -6.06 -3.94
C ALA A 8 -10.71 -6.48 -4.20
N TYR A 9 -10.43 -7.78 -4.07
CA TYR A 9 -9.15 -8.39 -4.39
C TYR A 9 -8.82 -8.24 -5.87
N ASP A 10 -9.73 -8.57 -6.77
CA ASP A 10 -9.52 -8.45 -8.23
C ASP A 10 -9.29 -7.00 -8.67
N LYS A 11 -9.99 -6.05 -8.06
CA LYS A 11 -9.79 -4.61 -8.33
C LYS A 11 -8.45 -4.11 -7.79
N ALA A 12 -8.08 -4.53 -6.58
CA ALA A 12 -6.77 -4.24 -6.01
C ALA A 12 -5.68 -4.85 -6.88
N LEU A 13 -5.83 -6.11 -7.27
CA LEU A 13 -4.92 -6.84 -8.16
C LEU A 13 -4.81 -6.18 -9.54
N GLN A 14 -5.91 -5.65 -10.10
CA GLN A 14 -5.87 -4.88 -11.36
C GLN A 14 -5.18 -3.52 -11.22
N ALA A 15 -5.42 -2.79 -10.14
CA ALA A 15 -4.77 -1.51 -9.87
C ALA A 15 -3.26 -1.71 -9.67
N VAL A 16 -2.91 -2.72 -8.87
CA VAL A 16 -1.55 -3.23 -8.65
C VAL A 16 -0.93 -3.63 -10.00
N SER A 17 -1.53 -4.57 -10.73
CA SER A 17 -1.00 -5.07 -12.00
C SER A 17 -0.77 -3.96 -13.03
N LYS A 18 -1.63 -2.94 -13.12
CA LYS A 18 -1.45 -1.82 -14.05
C LYS A 18 -0.28 -0.89 -13.67
N SER A 19 0.11 -0.84 -12.41
CA SER A 19 1.24 -0.06 -11.89
C SER A 19 2.56 -0.87 -11.86
N ILE A 20 2.48 -2.21 -11.77
CA ILE A 20 3.57 -3.05 -11.23
C ILE A 20 4.32 -3.91 -12.25
N TYR A 21 3.88 -4.00 -13.50
CA TYR A 21 4.43 -4.97 -14.47
C TYR A 21 5.93 -4.83 -14.83
N CYS A 22 6.73 -3.93 -14.23
CA CYS A 22 8.14 -3.78 -14.59
C CYS A 22 9.19 -3.67 -13.46
N HIS A 23 8.87 -3.77 -12.16
CA HIS A 23 9.90 -3.53 -11.13
C HIS A 23 9.89 -4.54 -9.97
N GLU A 24 10.98 -5.29 -9.82
CA GLU A 24 11.40 -5.88 -8.54
C GLU A 24 12.05 -4.76 -7.70
N LEU A 25 11.75 -4.70 -6.40
CA LEU A 25 12.49 -3.82 -5.49
C LEU A 25 13.91 -4.39 -5.28
N GLU A 26 14.84 -3.58 -4.74
CA GLU A 26 16.29 -3.91 -4.65
C GLU A 26 16.63 -5.21 -3.86
N GLU A 27 15.64 -5.92 -3.32
CA GLU A 27 15.79 -7.17 -2.57
C GLU A 27 15.00 -8.36 -3.15
N GLY A 28 14.49 -8.28 -4.38
CA GLY A 28 13.73 -9.37 -5.01
C GLY A 28 12.31 -9.55 -4.45
N ILE A 29 11.83 -8.56 -3.70
CA ILE A 29 10.45 -8.49 -3.22
C ILE A 29 9.59 -7.93 -4.36
N SER A 30 8.50 -8.63 -4.67
CA SER A 30 7.54 -8.12 -5.66
C SER A 30 6.77 -6.94 -5.08
N VAL A 31 6.35 -6.00 -5.92
CA VAL A 31 5.52 -4.88 -5.43
C VAL A 31 4.22 -5.38 -4.80
N ALA A 32 3.66 -6.50 -5.28
CA ALA A 32 2.48 -7.11 -4.67
C ALA A 32 2.73 -7.55 -3.22
N ASP A 33 3.90 -8.14 -2.93
CA ASP A 33 4.28 -8.54 -1.58
C ASP A 33 4.48 -7.32 -0.67
N ALA A 34 5.07 -6.25 -1.20
CA ALA A 34 5.24 -4.99 -0.47
C ALA A 34 3.88 -4.34 -0.13
N VAL A 35 2.95 -4.27 -1.09
CA VAL A 35 1.56 -3.81 -0.81
C VAL A 35 0.88 -4.69 0.23
N ALA A 36 1.03 -6.01 0.14
CA ALA A 36 0.41 -6.93 1.09
C ALA A 36 0.93 -6.71 2.51
N TYR A 37 2.23 -6.43 2.66
CA TYR A 37 2.83 -6.08 3.94
C TYR A 37 2.23 -4.80 4.52
N ASP A 38 2.15 -3.73 3.74
CA ASP A 38 1.59 -2.44 4.19
C ASP A 38 0.12 -2.57 4.61
N VAL A 39 -0.67 -3.34 3.86
CA VAL A 39 -2.07 -3.64 4.21
C VAL A 39 -2.18 -4.39 5.53
N ALA A 40 -1.31 -5.38 5.76
CA ALA A 40 -1.29 -6.11 7.02
C ALA A 40 -0.91 -5.20 8.20
N ALA A 41 0.08 -4.31 8.02
CA ALA A 41 0.48 -3.36 9.04
C ALA A 41 -0.64 -2.35 9.36
N ALA A 42 -1.33 -1.82 8.33
CA ALA A 42 -2.50 -0.96 8.52
C ALA A 42 -3.62 -1.68 9.31
N ALA A 43 -3.86 -2.96 9.05
CA ALA A 43 -4.84 -3.73 9.81
C ALA A 43 -4.46 -3.85 11.30
N VAL A 44 -3.17 -4.00 11.61
CA VAL A 44 -2.67 -4.00 13.00
C VAL A 44 -2.90 -2.64 13.66
N GLU A 45 -2.59 -1.53 13.00
CA GLU A 45 -2.84 -0.17 13.52
C GLU A 45 -4.32 0.00 13.90
N ILE A 46 -5.23 -0.42 13.01
CA ILE A 46 -6.68 -0.33 13.20
C ILE A 46 -7.16 -1.19 14.38
N VAL A 47 -6.74 -2.46 14.44
CA VAL A 47 -7.23 -3.42 15.46
C VAL A 47 -6.68 -3.09 16.85
N THR A 48 -5.46 -2.59 16.92
CA THR A 48 -4.83 -2.19 18.19
C THR A 48 -5.28 -0.81 18.67
N GLY A 49 -5.88 0.00 17.80
CA GLY A 49 -6.21 1.39 18.09
C GLY A 49 -4.96 2.25 18.31
N SER A 50 -3.87 1.92 17.62
CA SER A 50 -2.61 2.65 17.71
C SER A 50 -2.80 4.12 17.35
N SER A 51 -2.06 5.01 18.02
CA SER A 51 -1.96 6.41 17.59
C SER A 51 -1.09 6.56 16.33
N ASP A 52 -0.27 5.56 16.02
CA ASP A 52 0.53 5.52 14.79
C ASP A 52 -0.37 5.06 13.65
N THR A 53 -0.57 5.94 12.66
CA THR A 53 -1.45 5.70 11.52
C THR A 53 -0.69 5.73 10.19
N PHE A 54 0.59 5.39 10.20
CA PHE A 54 1.45 5.50 9.02
C PHE A 54 0.92 4.64 7.88
N PHE A 55 0.75 3.34 8.13
CA PHE A 55 0.33 2.41 7.10
C PHE A 55 -1.13 2.63 6.72
N THR A 56 -1.99 2.95 7.68
CA THR A 56 -3.40 3.30 7.42
C THR A 56 -3.50 4.50 6.47
N ASN A 57 -2.64 5.52 6.62
CA ASN A 57 -2.58 6.66 5.71
C ASN A 57 -2.04 6.29 4.32
N LEU A 58 -1.12 5.32 4.21
CA LEU A 58 -0.62 4.83 2.92
C LEU A 58 -1.72 4.14 2.10
N ILE A 59 -2.69 3.47 2.74
CA ILE A 59 -3.76 2.75 2.04
C ILE A 59 -4.59 3.66 1.12
N GLU A 60 -4.78 4.93 1.49
CA GLU A 60 -5.52 5.87 0.64
C GLU A 60 -4.80 6.12 -0.70
N TRP A 61 -3.47 6.12 -0.72
CA TRP A 61 -2.70 6.28 -1.95
C TRP A 61 -2.80 5.04 -2.85
N TYR A 62 -2.70 3.84 -2.26
CA TYR A 62 -2.93 2.61 -3.01
C TYR A 62 -4.32 2.56 -3.66
N ARG A 63 -5.37 3.04 -2.96
CA ARG A 63 -6.73 3.13 -3.51
C ARG A 63 -6.85 4.09 -4.69
N LEU A 64 -6.02 5.13 -4.71
CA LEU A 64 -5.94 6.08 -5.82
C LEU A 64 -5.07 5.55 -6.99
N GLY A 65 -4.49 4.37 -6.85
CA GLY A 65 -3.60 3.76 -7.85
C GLY A 65 -2.16 4.24 -7.78
N HIS A 66 -1.78 4.87 -6.67
CA HIS A 66 -0.47 5.45 -6.46
C HIS A 66 0.46 4.51 -5.70
N TRP A 67 1.76 4.52 -6.05
CA TRP A 67 2.81 3.78 -5.34
C TRP A 67 3.63 4.72 -4.45
N PRO A 68 3.56 4.59 -3.11
CA PRO A 68 4.42 5.34 -2.19
C PRO A 68 5.88 4.93 -2.37
N CYS A 69 6.76 5.86 -2.75
CA CYS A 69 8.14 5.53 -3.10
C CYS A 69 9.20 6.41 -2.44
N GLY A 70 8.81 7.27 -1.50
CA GLY A 70 9.75 8.08 -0.74
C GLY A 70 9.10 9.28 -0.08
N TRP A 71 9.94 10.17 0.44
CA TRP A 71 9.51 11.38 1.12
C TRP A 71 10.37 12.57 0.69
N ASP A 72 9.75 13.70 0.38
CA ASP A 72 10.41 14.98 0.22
C ASP A 72 10.40 15.71 1.57
N GLY A 73 11.57 15.81 2.19
CA GLY A 73 11.73 16.23 3.58
C GLY A 73 11.70 15.06 4.57
N GLN A 74 11.42 15.32 5.84
CA GLN A 74 11.43 14.32 6.91
C GLN A 74 10.02 13.93 7.30
N TYR A 75 9.73 12.64 7.42
CA TYR A 75 8.47 12.18 8.00
C TYR A 75 8.39 12.55 9.50
N PRO A 76 7.22 12.97 10.03
CA PRO A 76 5.93 13.13 9.35
C PRO A 76 5.70 14.48 8.66
N GLU A 77 6.58 15.46 8.84
CA GLU A 77 6.34 16.85 8.40
C GLU A 77 6.55 17.10 6.88
N GLY A 78 7.26 16.20 6.21
CA GLY A 78 7.54 16.27 4.77
C GLY A 78 6.36 15.81 3.92
N LYS A 79 6.58 15.70 2.61
CA LYS A 79 5.56 15.25 1.65
C LYS A 79 5.86 13.84 1.16
N LEU A 80 4.86 12.97 1.22
CA LEU A 80 4.93 11.67 0.56
C LEU A 80 5.11 11.89 -0.96
N ILE A 81 6.06 11.16 -1.53
CA ILE A 81 6.26 11.06 -2.97
C ILE A 81 5.56 9.80 -3.45
N VAL A 82 4.72 9.94 -4.48
CA VAL A 82 4.01 8.83 -5.10
C VAL A 82 4.21 8.79 -6.61
N TYR A 83 4.24 7.59 -7.19
CA TYR A 83 4.19 7.33 -8.63
C TYR A 83 2.77 7.02 -9.12
#